data_AF-A0A2I9DSS3-F1
#
_entry.id   AF-A0A2I9DSS3-F1
#
_cell.length_a   1.000
_cell.length_b   1.000
_cell.length_c   1.000
_cell.angle_alpha   90.00
_cell.angle_beta   90.00
_cell.angle_gamma   90.00
#
_symmetry.space_group_name_H-M   'P 1'
#
loop_
_entity.id
_entity.type
_entity.pdbx_description
1 polymer ?
#
loop_
_entity_poly.entity_id
_entity_poly.type
_entity_poly.pdbx_seq_one_letter_code
_entity_poly.pdbx_strand_id
1 'polypeptide(L)'
;MEAILRNDYTVDWITIILFSSIFFMVLAKTTFYSRFLNYIILPFNNKYIFLYQKKDKLFNWFSIFFSIFQLLNFSLFLYFAYTIFFKIPEGQQFVAYSIIFISLFLFFTIKILLQLGNGFIFNINKIIAEIIFKKLSYLNYSGIVMLFANLLLNFVFRESKAVVFISLLLVFLINAIGWTTTLRNHQKFIASNFVYFILYLCALEIAPIIIVGNYLIDRNL
;
A
#
# COMPACT_ATOMS: atom_id res chain seq x y z
N MET A 1 -45.20 -5.35 14.23
CA MET A 1 -43.86 -4.91 13.78
C MET A 1 -43.34 -5.98 12.86
N GLU A 2 -43.34 -5.73 11.55
CA GLU A 2 -42.71 -6.64 10.60
C GLU A 2 -41.21 -6.60 10.84
N ALA A 3 -40.61 -7.78 11.05
CA ALA A 3 -39.17 -7.92 11.12
C ALA A 3 -38.63 -7.58 9.73
N ILE A 4 -37.96 -6.43 9.63
CA ILE A 4 -37.19 -6.05 8.44
C ILE A 4 -36.07 -7.09 8.33
N LEU A 5 -36.23 -8.07 7.43
CA LEU A 5 -35.17 -8.99 7.07
C LEU A 5 -34.08 -8.18 6.35
N ARG A 6 -33.10 -7.72 7.13
CA ARG A 6 -31.88 -7.12 6.61
C ARG A 6 -31.13 -8.22 5.87
N ASN A 7 -31.13 -8.16 4.55
CA ASN A 7 -30.41 -9.10 3.70
C ASN A 7 -28.89 -8.86 3.86
N ASP A 8 -28.30 -9.41 4.92
CA ASP A 8 -26.94 -9.13 5.42
C ASP A 8 -25.84 -10.03 4.82
N TYR A 9 -26.11 -10.76 3.74
CA TYR A 9 -25.14 -11.72 3.16
C TYR A 9 -23.87 -11.09 2.56
N THR A 10 -23.80 -9.76 2.41
CA THR A 10 -22.62 -9.07 1.83
C THR A 10 -21.64 -8.52 2.88
N VAL A 11 -22.03 -8.47 4.16
CA VAL A 11 -21.20 -7.86 5.23
C VAL A 11 -20.16 -8.83 5.79
N ASP A 12 -20.40 -10.14 5.68
CA ASP A 12 -19.69 -11.14 6.49
C ASP A 12 -18.20 -11.27 6.09
N TRP A 13 -17.91 -11.46 4.80
CA TRP A 13 -16.54 -11.64 4.30
C TRP A 13 -15.71 -10.35 4.39
N ILE A 14 -16.32 -9.17 4.18
CA ILE A 14 -15.65 -7.87 4.32
C ILE A 14 -15.25 -7.65 5.79
N THR A 15 -16.16 -7.95 6.71
CA THR A 15 -15.92 -7.79 8.15
C THR A 15 -14.80 -8.71 8.64
N ILE A 16 -14.76 -9.95 8.14
CA ILE A 16 -13.66 -10.89 8.42
C ILE A 16 -12.31 -10.32 7.98
N ILE A 17 -12.23 -9.73 6.78
CA ILE A 17 -10.97 -9.13 6.29
C ILE A 17 -10.58 -7.90 7.11
N LEU A 18 -11.54 -7.03 7.44
CA LEU A 18 -11.28 -5.86 8.29
C LEU A 18 -10.75 -6.29 9.67
N PHE A 19 -11.41 -7.26 10.30
CA PHE A 19 -10.99 -7.81 11.58
C PHE A 19 -9.60 -8.45 11.50
N SER A 20 -9.34 -9.24 10.45
CA SER A 20 -8.03 -9.83 10.19
C SER A 20 -6.95 -8.74 10.05
N SER A 21 -7.24 -7.65 9.35
CA SER A 21 -6.27 -6.57 9.20
C SER A 21 -5.99 -5.87 10.54
N ILE A 22 -7.02 -5.54 11.34
CA ILE A 22 -6.84 -4.98 12.68
C ILE A 22 -6.01 -5.92 13.56
N PHE A 23 -6.27 -7.23 13.48
CA PHE A 23 -5.51 -8.24 14.21
C PHE A 23 -4.01 -8.16 13.89
N PHE A 24 -3.61 -8.07 12.62
CA PHE A 24 -2.20 -7.88 12.25
C PHE A 24 -1.60 -6.57 12.78
N MET A 25 -2.37 -5.48 12.78
CA MET A 25 -1.91 -4.21 13.36
C MET A 25 -1.68 -4.32 14.87
N VAL A 26 -2.60 -4.98 15.59
CA VAL A 26 -2.48 -5.22 17.03
C VAL A 26 -1.29 -6.12 17.34
N LEU A 27 -1.10 -7.21 16.57
CA LEU A 27 0.07 -8.08 16.71
C LEU A 27 1.39 -7.32 16.54
N ALA A 28 1.49 -6.44 15.55
CA ALA A 28 2.69 -5.63 15.35
C ALA A 28 2.94 -4.67 16.53
N LYS A 29 1.87 -4.11 17.11
CA LYS A 29 1.96 -3.23 18.29
C LYS A 29 2.39 -4.00 19.55
N THR A 30 1.83 -5.17 19.81
CA THR A 30 2.12 -5.95 21.02
C THR A 30 3.51 -6.54 21.00
N THR A 31 3.96 -7.06 19.86
CA THR A 31 5.29 -7.65 19.70
C THR A 31 6.41 -6.61 19.64
N PHE A 32 6.17 -5.44 19.03
CA PHE A 32 7.18 -4.41 18.80
C PHE A 32 6.75 -3.00 19.23
N TYR A 33 6.32 -2.85 20.48
CA TYR A 33 5.73 -1.61 21.00
C TYR A 33 6.58 -0.35 20.77
N SER A 34 7.86 -0.36 21.16
CA SER A 34 8.76 0.81 20.97
C SER A 34 8.94 1.18 19.49
N ARG A 35 8.99 0.17 18.61
CA ARG A 35 9.09 0.39 17.17
C ARG A 35 7.79 0.95 16.60
N PHE A 36 6.65 0.45 17.05
CA PHE A 36 5.33 0.95 16.67
C PHE A 36 5.14 2.43 17.03
N LEU A 37 5.57 2.85 18.22
CA LEU A 37 5.50 4.26 18.63
C LEU A 37 6.34 5.17 17.73
N ASN A 38 7.54 4.74 17.33
CA ASN A 38 8.33 5.49 16.37
C ASN A 38 7.71 5.48 14.97
N TYR A 39 7.06 4.38 14.58
CA TYR A 39 6.41 4.21 13.29
C TYR A 39 5.16 5.08 13.12
N ILE A 40 4.33 5.25 14.15
CA ILE A 40 3.09 6.02 14.01
C ILE A 40 3.35 7.53 13.78
N ILE A 41 4.53 8.01 14.17
CA ILE A 41 4.98 9.39 13.98
C ILE A 41 5.67 9.56 12.61
N LEU A 42 5.80 8.51 11.81
CA LEU A 42 6.50 8.51 10.52
C LEU A 42 6.15 9.69 9.58
N PRO A 43 4.86 10.04 9.33
CA PRO A 43 4.54 11.15 8.41
C PRO A 43 5.02 12.52 8.91
N PHE A 44 5.22 12.67 10.22
CA PHE A 44 5.70 13.91 10.83
C PHE A 44 7.21 13.88 11.09
N ASN A 45 7.78 12.70 11.36
CA ASN A 45 9.18 12.54 11.71
C ASN A 45 9.78 11.26 11.11
N ASN A 46 10.86 11.42 10.37
CA ASN A 46 11.65 10.34 9.78
C ASN A 46 12.46 9.51 10.82
N LYS A 47 12.31 9.74 12.13
CA LYS A 47 13.02 9.05 13.22
C LYS A 47 12.99 7.53 13.08
N TYR A 48 11.84 6.94 12.72
CA TYR A 48 11.72 5.51 12.45
C TYR A 48 12.71 5.06 11.37
N ILE A 49 12.74 5.77 10.24
CA ILE A 49 13.62 5.41 9.14
C ILE A 49 15.07 5.50 9.59
N PHE A 50 15.49 6.61 10.19
CA PHE A 50 16.88 6.80 10.59
C PHE A 50 17.37 5.76 11.61
N LEU A 51 16.53 5.34 12.55
CA LEU A 51 16.89 4.36 13.59
C LEU A 51 16.96 2.93 13.06
N TYR A 52 16.03 2.55 12.18
CA TYR A 52 15.86 1.15 11.76
C TYR A 52 16.46 0.85 10.37
N GLN A 53 16.80 1.87 9.56
CA GLN A 53 17.43 1.72 8.23
C GLN A 53 18.81 1.05 8.30
N LYS A 54 19.59 1.25 9.37
CA LYS A 54 20.97 0.70 9.48
C LYS A 54 21.07 -0.65 10.20
N LYS A 55 20.12 -0.95 11.08
CA LYS A 55 20.18 -2.14 11.96
C LYS A 55 19.34 -3.30 11.46
N ASP A 56 18.29 -3.04 10.69
CA ASP A 56 17.36 -4.07 10.24
C ASP A 56 17.57 -4.47 8.78
N LYS A 57 17.53 -5.78 8.53
CA LYS A 57 17.29 -6.31 7.19
C LYS A 57 15.92 -5.82 6.71
N LEU A 58 15.80 -5.55 5.41
CA LEU A 58 14.57 -5.17 4.71
C LEU A 58 13.31 -5.92 5.17
N PHE A 59 13.47 -7.22 5.41
CA PHE A 59 12.45 -8.13 5.90
C PHE A 59 12.59 -8.35 7.40
N ASN A 60 12.13 -7.37 8.19
CA ASN A 60 11.87 -7.59 9.61
C ASN A 60 10.40 -8.03 9.78
N TRP A 61 10.13 -8.92 10.74
CA TRP A 61 8.79 -9.33 11.17
C TRP A 61 7.82 -8.17 11.36
N PHE A 62 8.28 -7.05 11.94
CA PHE A 62 7.45 -5.84 12.06
C PHE A 62 6.96 -5.33 10.70
N SER A 63 7.88 -5.20 9.74
CA SER A 63 7.56 -4.74 8.39
C SER A 63 6.66 -5.74 7.66
N ILE A 64 6.86 -7.05 7.88
CA ILE A 64 6.02 -8.10 7.29
C ILE A 64 4.57 -7.98 7.79
N PHE A 65 4.35 -7.87 9.10
CA PHE A 65 3.00 -7.70 9.65
C PHE A 65 2.31 -6.46 9.10
N PHE A 66 3.02 -5.33 9.01
CA PHE A 66 2.48 -4.10 8.43
C PHE A 66 2.27 -4.18 6.92
N SER A 67 3.08 -4.94 6.18
CA SER A 67 2.87 -5.18 4.75
C SER A 67 1.63 -6.03 4.50
N ILE A 68 1.37 -7.05 5.33
CA ILE A 68 0.14 -7.86 5.24
C ILE A 68 -1.08 -6.98 5.55
N PHE A 69 -1.00 -6.18 6.62
CA PHE A 69 -2.01 -5.20 6.98
C PHE A 69 -2.32 -4.23 5.82
N GLN A 70 -1.27 -3.67 5.20
CA GLN A 70 -1.38 -2.80 4.05
C GLN A 70 -2.09 -3.47 2.88
N LEU A 71 -1.66 -4.69 2.55
CA LEU A 71 -2.15 -5.45 1.40
C LEU A 71 -3.65 -5.71 1.52
N LEU A 72 -4.11 -6.16 2.70
CA LEU A 72 -5.54 -6.42 2.97
C LEU A 72 -6.40 -5.16 2.88
N ASN A 73 -5.91 -4.04 3.42
CA ASN A 73 -6.67 -2.78 3.36
C ASN A 73 -6.66 -2.17 1.96
N PHE A 74 -5.56 -2.28 1.23
CA PHE A 74 -5.47 -1.73 -0.11
C PHE A 74 -6.30 -2.52 -1.12
N SER A 75 -6.31 -3.86 -1.04
CA SER A 75 -7.19 -4.68 -1.87
C SER A 75 -8.66 -4.40 -1.60
N LEU A 76 -9.06 -4.27 -0.33
CA LEU A 76 -10.43 -3.89 0.04
C LEU A 76 -10.81 -2.50 -0.49
N PHE A 77 -9.90 -1.53 -0.37
CA PHE A 77 -10.14 -0.18 -0.84
C PHE A 77 -10.33 -0.13 -2.36
N LEU A 78 -9.48 -0.85 -3.11
CA LEU A 78 -9.63 -0.97 -4.57
C LEU A 78 -10.91 -1.71 -4.96
N TYR A 79 -11.29 -2.74 -4.21
CA TYR A 79 -12.58 -3.41 -4.40
C TYR A 79 -13.75 -2.44 -4.25
N PHE A 80 -13.77 -1.63 -3.18
CA PHE A 80 -14.81 -0.60 -2.98
C PHE A 80 -14.79 0.47 -4.06
N ALA A 81 -13.62 0.93 -4.48
CA ALA A 81 -13.53 1.88 -5.58
C ALA A 81 -14.12 1.26 -6.87
N TYR A 82 -13.75 0.02 -7.18
CA TYR A 82 -14.24 -0.68 -8.37
C TYR A 82 -15.75 -0.92 -8.34
N THR A 83 -16.34 -1.30 -7.20
CA THR A 83 -17.80 -1.44 -7.07
C THR A 83 -18.54 -0.13 -7.31
N ILE A 84 -18.01 0.99 -6.79
CA ILE A 84 -18.61 2.32 -6.92
C ILE A 84 -18.60 2.84 -8.37
N PHE A 85 -17.54 2.55 -9.13
CA PHE A 85 -17.40 3.06 -10.50
C PHE A 85 -17.99 2.13 -11.57
N PHE A 86 -17.87 0.81 -11.41
CA PHE A 86 -18.18 -0.15 -12.48
C PHE A 86 -19.33 -1.12 -12.17
N LYS A 87 -19.95 -1.04 -10.97
CA LYS A 87 -21.05 -1.90 -10.50
C LYS A 87 -20.82 -3.40 -10.80
N ILE A 88 -20.24 -4.11 -9.84
CA ILE A 88 -19.97 -5.55 -9.96
C ILE A 88 -21.28 -6.36 -9.92
N PRO A 89 -21.47 -7.38 -10.79
CA PRO A 89 -22.59 -8.31 -10.70
C PRO A 89 -22.70 -8.97 -9.32
N GLU A 90 -23.93 -9.16 -8.85
CA GLU A 90 -24.20 -9.84 -7.58
C GLU A 90 -23.70 -11.30 -7.62
N GLY A 91 -23.13 -11.78 -6.50
CA GLY A 91 -22.59 -13.15 -6.37
C GLY A 91 -21.10 -13.33 -6.71
N GLN A 92 -20.46 -12.39 -7.41
CA GLN A 92 -19.02 -12.47 -7.75
C GLN A 92 -18.10 -11.59 -6.90
N GLN A 93 -18.64 -11.03 -5.81
CA GLN A 93 -17.95 -10.02 -5.00
C GLN A 93 -16.66 -10.52 -4.34
N PHE A 94 -16.71 -11.69 -3.69
CA PHE A 94 -15.54 -12.28 -3.05
C PHE A 94 -14.47 -12.73 -4.06
N VAL A 95 -14.91 -13.22 -5.23
CA VAL A 95 -14.01 -13.61 -6.32
C VAL A 95 -13.29 -12.37 -6.87
N ALA A 96 -14.01 -11.27 -7.11
CA ALA A 96 -13.44 -10.01 -7.55
C ALA A 96 -12.40 -9.49 -6.54
N TYR A 97 -12.71 -9.50 -5.24
CA TYR A 97 -11.75 -9.15 -4.19
C TYR A 97 -10.50 -10.04 -4.22
N SER A 98 -10.68 -11.36 -4.34
CA SER A 98 -9.57 -12.33 -4.34
C SER A 98 -8.64 -12.13 -5.55
N ILE A 99 -9.20 -11.84 -6.73
CA ILE A 99 -8.42 -11.52 -7.93
C ILE A 99 -7.61 -10.23 -7.72
N ILE A 100 -8.24 -9.18 -7.18
CA ILE A 100 -7.55 -7.91 -6.87
C ILE A 100 -6.42 -8.15 -5.86
N PHE A 101 -6.68 -8.90 -4.80
CA PHE A 101 -5.70 -9.22 -3.76
C PHE A 101 -4.49 -9.99 -4.32
N ILE A 102 -4.72 -11.06 -5.10
CA ILE A 102 -3.66 -11.87 -5.70
C ILE A 102 -2.85 -11.04 -6.70
N SER A 103 -3.54 -10.27 -7.55
CA SER A 103 -2.89 -9.38 -8.52
C SER A 103 -1.98 -8.36 -7.84
N LEU A 104 -2.48 -7.70 -6.79
CA LEU A 104 -1.68 -6.76 -6.01
C LEU A 104 -0.50 -7.45 -5.33
N PHE A 105 -0.72 -8.61 -4.71
CA PHE A 105 0.34 -9.35 -4.03
C PHE A 105 1.48 -9.74 -4.97
N LEU A 106 1.14 -10.27 -6.15
CA LEU A 106 2.10 -10.61 -7.19
C LEU A 106 2.83 -9.36 -7.68
N PHE A 107 2.10 -8.28 -7.98
CA PHE A 107 2.70 -7.02 -8.41
C PHE A 107 3.70 -6.47 -7.39
N PHE A 108 3.32 -6.43 -6.10
CA PHE A 108 4.20 -5.98 -5.03
C PHE A 108 5.45 -6.85 -4.89
N THR A 109 5.28 -8.17 -4.95
CA THR A 109 6.38 -9.13 -4.78
C THR A 109 7.36 -9.04 -5.94
N ILE A 110 6.85 -9.07 -7.19
CA ILE A 110 7.68 -8.93 -8.40
C ILE A 110 8.41 -7.59 -8.39
N LYS A 111 7.71 -6.51 -8.02
CA LYS A 111 8.33 -5.18 -7.92
C LYS A 111 9.49 -5.19 -6.94
N ILE A 112 9.31 -5.69 -5.72
CA ILE A 112 10.39 -5.74 -4.71
C ILE A 112 11.55 -6.62 -5.19
N LEU A 113 11.28 -7.79 -5.77
CA LEU A 113 12.31 -8.70 -6.27
C LEU A 113 13.15 -8.06 -7.38
N LEU A 114 12.52 -7.41 -8.35
CA LEU A 114 13.21 -6.69 -9.42
C LEU A 114 14.04 -5.52 -8.89
N GLN A 115 13.52 -4.77 -7.90
CA GLN A 115 14.28 -3.68 -7.27
C GLN A 115 15.54 -4.22 -6.57
N LEU A 116 15.42 -5.35 -5.86
CA LEU A 116 16.57 -5.99 -5.21
C LEU A 116 17.55 -6.60 -6.21
N GLY A 117 17.06 -7.22 -7.29
CA GLY A 117 17.89 -7.76 -8.36
C GLY A 117 18.76 -6.70 -9.03
N ASN A 118 18.19 -5.52 -9.29
CA ASN A 118 18.97 -4.38 -9.78
C ASN A 118 20.05 -3.95 -8.77
N GLY A 119 19.73 -3.92 -7.47
CA GLY A 119 20.73 -3.64 -6.43
C GLY A 119 21.92 -4.59 -6.47
N PHE A 120 21.68 -5.86 -6.82
CA PHE A 120 22.68 -6.90 -6.85
C PHE A 120 23.61 -6.77 -8.06
N ILE A 121 23.03 -6.57 -9.24
CA ILE A 121 23.77 -6.40 -10.50
C ILE A 121 24.75 -5.21 -10.41
N PHE A 122 24.31 -4.11 -9.81
CA PHE A 122 25.10 -2.88 -9.73
C PHE A 122 25.96 -2.77 -8.47
N ASN A 123 26.01 -3.82 -7.64
CA ASN A 123 26.77 -3.88 -6.39
C ASN A 123 26.47 -2.72 -5.40
N ILE A 124 25.26 -2.13 -5.51
CA ILE A 124 24.75 -1.03 -4.67
C ILE A 124 23.58 -1.50 -3.78
N ASN A 125 23.55 -2.80 -3.50
CA ASN A 125 22.55 -3.52 -2.70
C ASN A 125 22.11 -2.76 -1.44
N LYS A 126 23.07 -2.23 -0.67
CA LYS A 126 22.79 -1.57 0.60
C LYS A 126 21.94 -0.31 0.41
N ILE A 127 22.27 0.51 -0.57
CA ILE A 127 21.57 1.78 -0.81
C ILE A 127 20.19 1.52 -1.42
N ILE A 128 20.10 0.56 -2.35
CA ILE A 128 18.81 0.17 -2.92
C ILE A 128 17.89 -0.43 -1.84
N ALA A 129 18.43 -1.29 -0.96
CA ALA A 129 17.69 -1.81 0.18
C ALA A 129 17.15 -0.67 1.06
N GLU A 130 17.98 0.29 1.44
CA GLU A 130 17.57 1.43 2.26
C GLU A 130 16.44 2.25 1.60
N ILE A 131 16.52 2.48 0.29
CA ILE A 131 15.48 3.17 -0.50
C ILE A 131 14.18 2.35 -0.52
N ILE A 132 14.26 1.04 -0.76
CA ILE A 132 13.10 0.14 -0.77
C ILE A 132 12.43 0.12 0.60
N PHE A 133 13.20 -0.01 1.68
CA PHE A 133 12.69 -0.02 3.05
C PHE A 133 11.91 1.26 3.36
N LYS A 134 12.47 2.42 2.97
CA LYS A 134 11.82 3.71 3.15
C LYS A 134 10.51 3.80 2.37
N LYS A 135 10.53 3.48 1.07
CA LYS A 135 9.33 3.48 0.22
C LYS A 135 8.25 2.54 0.77
N LEU A 136 8.63 1.32 1.15
CA LEU A 136 7.73 0.31 1.71
C LEU A 136 7.14 0.76 3.05
N SER A 137 7.92 1.42 3.91
CA SER A 137 7.42 1.92 5.20
C SER A 137 6.36 3.00 5.05
N TYR A 138 6.56 3.94 4.12
CA TYR A 138 5.56 4.98 3.82
C TYR A 138 4.30 4.40 3.16
N LEU A 139 4.48 3.45 2.25
CA LEU A 139 3.35 2.74 1.66
C LEU A 139 2.56 1.99 2.74
N ASN A 140 3.21 1.20 3.59
CA ASN A 140 2.56 0.46 4.68
C ASN A 140 1.84 1.38 5.68
N TYR A 141 2.31 2.63 5.82
CA TYR A 141 1.65 3.61 6.68
C TYR A 141 0.33 4.07 6.06
N SER A 142 0.27 4.19 4.74
CA SER A 142 -0.95 4.59 4.02
C SER A 142 -2.13 3.62 4.25
N GLY A 143 -1.85 2.38 4.65
CA GLY A 143 -2.84 1.35 4.98
C GLY A 143 -3.65 1.68 6.22
N ILE A 144 -3.11 2.48 7.13
CA ILE A 144 -3.85 3.00 8.28
C ILE A 144 -4.96 3.92 7.77
N VAL A 145 -4.65 4.81 6.82
CA VAL A 145 -5.64 5.69 6.18
C VAL A 145 -6.66 4.88 5.39
N MET A 146 -6.22 3.87 4.65
CA MET A 146 -7.12 2.99 3.89
C MET A 146 -8.05 2.20 4.81
N LEU A 147 -7.58 1.75 5.98
CA LEU A 147 -8.43 1.09 6.97
C LEU A 147 -9.57 2.00 7.42
N PHE A 148 -9.28 3.26 7.78
CA PHE A 148 -10.33 4.22 8.13
C PHE A 148 -11.28 4.49 6.96
N ALA A 149 -10.77 4.62 5.74
CA ALA A 149 -11.60 4.78 4.55
C ALA A 149 -12.52 3.58 4.33
N ASN A 150 -12.02 2.36 4.47
CA ASN A 150 -12.79 1.12 4.33
C ASN A 150 -13.88 1.01 5.40
N LEU A 151 -13.60 1.38 6.65
CA LEU A 151 -14.60 1.43 7.72
C LEU A 151 -15.71 2.45 7.41
N LEU A 152 -15.35 3.64 6.94
CA LEU A 152 -16.31 4.67 6.56
C LEU A 152 -17.18 4.23 5.39
N LEU A 153 -16.59 3.66 4.33
CA LEU A 153 -17.30 3.17 3.16
C LEU A 153 -18.23 1.99 3.48
N ASN A 154 -17.84 1.11 4.41
CA ASN A 154 -18.63 -0.06 4.76
C ASN A 154 -19.79 0.25 5.72
N PHE A 155 -19.56 1.06 6.76
CA PHE A 155 -20.53 1.24 7.85
C PHE A 155 -21.28 2.57 7.85
N VAL A 156 -20.69 3.65 7.32
CA VAL A 156 -21.25 5.01 7.47
C VAL A 156 -21.78 5.56 6.14
N PHE A 157 -20.93 5.59 5.12
CA PHE A 157 -21.20 6.24 3.84
C PHE A 157 -21.07 5.23 2.69
N ARG A 158 -22.05 4.33 2.58
CA ARG A 158 -22.08 3.30 1.53
C ARG A 158 -22.05 3.98 0.15
N GLU A 159 -21.16 3.50 -0.71
CA GLU A 159 -20.97 3.97 -2.10
C GLU A 159 -20.59 5.47 -2.27
N SER A 160 -20.10 6.13 -1.23
CA SER A 160 -19.71 7.53 -1.33
C SER A 160 -18.41 7.74 -2.11
N LYS A 161 -18.53 8.30 -3.32
CA LYS A 161 -17.40 8.73 -4.16
C LYS A 161 -16.50 9.74 -3.43
N ALA A 162 -17.06 10.61 -2.61
CA ALA A 162 -16.30 11.62 -1.87
C ALA A 162 -15.27 10.98 -0.92
N VAL A 163 -15.66 9.91 -0.20
CA VAL A 163 -14.75 9.21 0.72
C VAL A 163 -13.59 8.58 -0.07
N VAL A 164 -13.85 8.00 -1.24
CA VAL A 164 -12.81 7.43 -2.12
C VAL A 164 -11.83 8.50 -2.59
N PHE A 165 -12.30 9.66 -3.05
CA PHE A 165 -11.41 10.73 -3.51
C PHE A 165 -10.56 11.33 -2.37
N ILE A 166 -11.16 11.57 -1.21
CA ILE A 166 -10.45 12.13 -0.04
C ILE A 166 -9.38 11.15 0.46
N SER A 167 -9.71 9.86 0.58
CA SER A 167 -8.73 8.86 1.02
C SER A 167 -7.61 8.68 0.00
N LEU A 168 -7.92 8.69 -1.30
CA LEU A 168 -6.91 8.60 -2.36
C LEU A 168 -5.95 9.80 -2.32
N LEU A 169 -6.48 11.01 -2.09
CA LEU A 169 -5.67 12.22 -1.91
C LEU A 169 -4.74 12.08 -0.70
N LEU A 170 -5.26 11.64 0.45
CA LEU A 170 -4.44 11.43 1.67
C LEU A 170 -3.35 10.37 1.47
N VAL A 171 -3.69 9.24 0.84
CA VAL A 171 -2.73 8.18 0.49
C VAL A 171 -1.64 8.74 -0.42
N PHE A 172 -2.02 9.53 -1.43
CA PHE A 172 -1.07 10.15 -2.35
C PHE A 172 -0.12 11.10 -1.63
N LEU A 173 -0.63 11.97 -0.74
CA LEU A 173 0.20 12.89 0.05
C LEU A 173 1.22 12.16 0.92
N ILE A 174 0.80 11.11 1.65
CA ILE A 174 1.71 10.32 2.51
C ILE A 174 2.83 9.70 1.68
N ASN A 175 2.48 9.10 0.53
CA ASN A 175 3.48 8.49 -0.35
C ASN A 175 4.39 9.56 -0.96
N ALA A 176 3.87 10.73 -1.34
CA ALA A 176 4.65 11.85 -1.88
C ALA A 176 5.67 12.37 -0.86
N ILE A 177 5.34 12.42 0.44
CA ILE A 177 6.29 12.76 1.51
C ILE A 177 7.42 11.71 1.57
N GLY A 178 7.08 10.42 1.45
CA GLY A 178 8.07 9.35 1.39
C GLY A 178 9.04 9.51 0.20
N TRP A 179 8.51 9.89 -0.97
CA TRP A 179 9.30 10.12 -2.17
C TRP A 179 10.21 11.34 -2.09
N THR A 180 9.64 12.50 -1.72
CA THR A 180 10.39 13.76 -1.61
C THR A 180 11.52 13.66 -0.59
N THR A 181 11.28 13.03 0.57
CA THR A 181 12.31 12.82 1.58
C THR A 181 13.35 11.77 1.15
N THR A 182 13.01 10.83 0.28
CA THR A 182 13.98 9.86 -0.27
C THR A 182 14.92 10.54 -1.27
N LEU A 183 14.36 11.32 -2.19
CA LEU A 183 15.11 12.11 -3.17
C LEU A 183 16.07 13.09 -2.49
N ARG A 184 15.60 13.78 -1.43
CA ARG A 184 16.42 14.74 -0.69
C ARG A 184 17.57 14.10 0.10
N ASN A 185 17.34 12.93 0.72
CA ASN A 185 18.38 12.24 1.50
C ASN A 185 19.46 11.59 0.63
N HIS A 186 19.12 11.08 -0.56
CA HIS A 186 20.06 10.37 -1.43
C HIS A 186 20.53 11.20 -2.63
N GLN A 187 20.29 12.52 -2.63
CA GLN A 187 20.57 13.42 -3.75
C GLN A 187 22.04 13.36 -4.24
N LYS A 188 23.02 13.28 -3.33
CA LYS A 188 24.45 13.17 -3.70
C LYS A 188 24.79 11.84 -4.39
N PHE A 189 24.11 10.75 -4.03
CA PHE A 189 24.31 9.43 -4.63
C PHE A 189 23.57 9.31 -5.97
N ILE A 190 22.35 9.85 -6.05
CA ILE A 190 21.57 9.93 -7.28
C ILE A 190 22.30 10.79 -8.31
N ALA A 191 22.95 11.88 -7.92
CA ALA A 191 23.75 12.71 -8.82
C ALA A 191 24.98 11.96 -9.39
N SER A 192 25.60 11.08 -8.61
CA SER A 192 26.77 10.29 -9.05
C SER A 192 26.39 9.12 -9.98
N ASN A 193 25.17 8.59 -9.87
CA ASN A 193 24.69 7.42 -10.63
C ASN A 193 23.37 7.73 -11.36
N PHE A 194 23.24 8.95 -11.89
CA PHE A 194 21.99 9.52 -12.37
C PHE A 194 21.33 8.71 -13.49
N VAL A 195 22.13 8.21 -14.43
CA VAL A 195 21.66 7.39 -15.55
C VAL A 195 21.06 6.07 -15.07
N TYR A 196 21.67 5.43 -14.07
CA TYR A 196 21.17 4.17 -13.49
C TYR A 196 19.88 4.38 -12.68
N PHE A 197 19.77 5.50 -11.98
CA PHE A 197 18.55 5.87 -11.27
C PHE A 197 17.39 6.14 -12.24
N ILE A 198 17.65 6.80 -13.37
CA ILE A 198 16.66 7.03 -14.43
C ILE A 198 16.23 5.71 -15.07
N LEU A 199 17.16 4.82 -15.42
CA LEU A 199 16.83 3.53 -16.02
C LEU A 199 15.94 2.69 -15.09
N TYR A 200 16.24 2.70 -13.79
CA TYR A 200 15.40 2.10 -12.75
C TYR A 200 13.99 2.72 -12.68
N LEU A 201 13.90 4.06 -12.62
CA LEU A 201 12.62 4.78 -12.51
C LEU A 201 11.74 4.53 -13.74
N CYS A 202 12.34 4.58 -14.93
CA CYS A 202 11.67 4.35 -16.20
C CYS A 202 11.15 2.92 -16.32
N ALA A 203 11.98 1.92 -16.03
CA ALA A 203 11.60 0.51 -16.23
C ALA A 203 10.63 -0.02 -15.17
N LEU A 204 10.79 0.36 -13.90
CA LEU A 204 10.07 -0.28 -12.81
C LEU A 204 8.94 0.54 -12.18
N GLU A 205 8.95 1.86 -12.38
CA GLU A 205 7.97 2.76 -11.77
C GLU A 205 7.13 3.51 -12.80
N ILE A 206 7.73 4.03 -13.87
CA ILE A 206 7.01 4.78 -14.90
C ILE A 206 6.34 3.84 -15.91
N ALA A 207 7.02 2.80 -16.40
CA ALA A 207 6.46 1.89 -17.40
C ALA A 207 5.14 1.21 -16.95
N PRO A 208 4.99 0.70 -15.71
CA PRO A 208 3.71 0.11 -15.28
C PRO A 208 2.57 1.14 -15.24
N ILE A 209 2.85 2.39 -14.87
CA ILE A 209 1.84 3.46 -14.83
C ILE A 209 1.36 3.80 -16.26
N ILE A 210 2.28 3.87 -17.22
CA ILE A 210 1.96 4.14 -18.63
C ILE A 210 1.11 3.00 -19.22
N ILE A 211 1.46 1.74 -18.93
CA ILE A 211 0.71 0.57 -19.40
C ILE A 211 -0.72 0.59 -18.86
N VAL A 212 -0.91 0.88 -17.56
CA VAL A 212 -2.25 0.99 -16.97
C VAL A 212 -3.01 2.20 -17.53
N GLY A 213 -2.34 3.33 -17.74
CA GLY A 213 -2.93 4.53 -18.33
C GLY A 213 -3.46 4.28 -19.73
N ASN A 214 -2.67 3.65 -20.61
CA ASN A 214 -3.11 3.29 -21.96
C ASN A 214 -4.27 2.29 -21.93
N TYR A 215 -4.22 1.28 -21.06
CA TYR A 215 -5.32 0.31 -20.94
C TYR A 215 -6.65 0.96 -20.50
N LEU A 216 -6.60 1.97 -19.63
CA LEU A 216 -7.80 2.71 -19.20
C LEU A 216 -8.33 3.64 -20.31
N ILE A 217 -7.44 4.22 -21.14
CA ILE A 217 -7.82 5.08 -22.26
C ILE A 217 -8.45 4.27 -23.38
N ASP A 218 -7.88 3.12 -23.74
CA ASP A 218 -8.41 2.22 -24.78
C ASP A 218 -9.78 1.62 -24.44
N ARG A 219 -10.15 1.59 -23.14
CA ARG A 219 -11.48 1.12 -22.70
C ARG A 219 -12.56 2.21 -22.70
N ASN A 220 -12.18 3.48 -22.87
CA ASN A 220 -13.07 4.63 -22.85
C ASN A 220 -13.33 5.21 -24.27
N LEU A 221 -12.83 4.53 -25.32
CA LEU A 221 -13.16 4.73 -26.74
C LEU A 221 -14.01 3.56 -27.23
#